data_AF-A0A9P1IRS2-F1
#
_entry.id   AF-A0A9P1IRS2-F1
#
_cell.length_a   1.000
_cell.length_b   1.000
_cell.length_c   1.000
_cell.angle_alpha   90.00
_cell.angle_beta   90.00
_cell.angle_gamma   90.00
#
_symmetry.space_group_name_H-M   'P 1'
#
loop_
_entity.id
_entity.type
_entity.pdbx_description
1 polymer ?
#
loop_
_entity_poly.entity_id
_entity_poly.type
_entity_poly.pdbx_seq_one_letter_code
_entity_poly.pdbx_strand_id
1 'polypeptide(L)'
;MLRTFLRAYATAPKIPSTGMSINPYAIFVKEHFAQNSSQGGSNVEIVKKLSADWKKLSAEQKNEYQKKSKEYREEKISEFLQLDAKTQQLKIEEAKEKKVEKAKRRERKEKREEWKANGHPQLPPNAYAIYIKEFVEAKKSSGTSVVELVKTGAQNWNKMTDGQKEKYQKHAKTLNEEYHSKLAQWKETQKEKK
;
A
#
# COMPACT_ATOMS: atom_id res chain seq x y z
N MET A 1 -38.66 -18.53 46.61
CA MET A 1 -38.67 -18.03 45.22
C MET A 1 -38.63 -16.51 45.26
N LEU A 2 -37.70 -15.87 44.53
CA LEU A 2 -37.93 -14.66 43.71
C LEU A 2 -36.61 -14.08 43.17
N ARG A 3 -36.34 -14.43 41.91
CA ARG A 3 -35.87 -13.58 40.80
C ARG A 3 -34.59 -12.75 41.00
N THR A 4 -33.45 -13.40 40.74
CA THR A 4 -32.24 -12.75 40.23
C THR A 4 -32.52 -12.15 38.84
N PHE A 5 -32.62 -10.83 38.75
CA PHE A 5 -32.57 -10.12 37.48
C PHE A 5 -31.12 -10.07 36.98
N LEU A 6 -30.76 -10.94 36.04
CA LEU A 6 -29.56 -10.78 35.23
C LEU A 6 -29.76 -9.55 34.34
N ARG A 7 -29.15 -8.42 34.73
CA ARG A 7 -29.04 -7.24 33.88
C ARG A 7 -28.07 -7.59 32.74
N ALA A 8 -28.62 -8.07 31.62
CA ALA A 8 -27.86 -8.19 30.39
C ALA A 8 -27.40 -6.79 29.98
N TYR A 9 -26.13 -6.47 30.19
CA TYR A 9 -25.51 -5.31 29.55
C TYR A 9 -25.46 -5.65 28.06
N ALA A 10 -26.39 -5.10 27.28
CA ALA A 10 -26.25 -5.06 25.84
C ALA A 10 -24.91 -4.39 25.52
N THR A 11 -23.91 -5.17 25.13
CA THR A 11 -22.61 -4.62 24.73
C THR A 11 -22.86 -3.69 23.56
N ALA A 12 -22.52 -2.41 23.70
CA ALA A 12 -22.69 -1.43 22.63
C ALA A 12 -22.15 -1.99 21.31
N PRO A 13 -22.88 -1.82 20.18
CA PRO A 13 -22.46 -2.38 18.89
C PRO A 13 -21.05 -1.87 18.56
N LYS A 14 -20.13 -2.81 18.32
CA LYS A 14 -18.74 -2.48 18.01
C LYS A 14 -18.68 -1.77 16.66
N ILE A 15 -18.17 -0.54 16.66
CA ILE A 15 -18.01 0.26 15.44
C ILE A 15 -16.74 -0.22 14.68
N PRO A 16 -16.74 -0.30 13.34
CA PRO A 16 -15.55 -0.65 12.57
C PRO A 16 -14.40 0.32 12.84
N SER A 17 -13.18 -0.21 12.98
CA SER A 17 -12.00 0.59 13.31
C SER A 17 -11.48 1.51 12.19
N THR A 18 -12.04 1.39 10.98
CA THR A 18 -11.61 2.15 9.79
C THR A 18 -12.82 2.65 9.00
N GLY A 19 -12.72 3.83 8.40
CA GLY A 19 -13.74 4.36 7.48
C GLY A 19 -14.86 5.16 8.15
N MET A 20 -14.85 5.29 9.48
CA MET A 20 -15.90 5.98 10.24
C MET A 20 -15.61 7.46 10.48
N SER A 21 -14.43 7.96 10.12
CA SER A 21 -14.08 9.37 10.30
C SER A 21 -13.16 9.84 9.19
N ILE A 22 -13.22 11.14 8.92
CA ILE A 22 -12.37 11.84 7.97
C ILE A 22 -11.78 13.07 8.66
N ASN A 23 -10.50 13.35 8.43
CA ASN A 23 -9.84 14.52 8.99
C ASN A 23 -10.46 15.81 8.38
N PRO A 24 -10.73 16.88 9.16
CA PRO A 24 -11.15 18.19 8.65
C PRO A 24 -10.36 18.68 7.42
N TYR A 25 -9.03 18.56 7.46
CA TYR A 25 -8.17 18.90 6.32
C TYR A 25 -8.47 18.05 5.09
N ALA A 26 -8.76 16.76 5.27
CA ALA A 26 -9.07 15.87 4.16
C ALA A 26 -10.44 16.19 3.52
N ILE A 27 -11.41 16.69 4.30
CA ILE A 27 -12.66 17.23 3.75
C ILE A 27 -12.36 18.46 2.90
N PHE A 28 -11.60 19.43 3.44
CA PHE A 28 -11.17 20.62 2.69
C PHE A 28 -10.46 20.24 1.38
N VAL A 29 -9.47 19.35 1.44
CA VAL A 29 -8.77 18.91 0.24
C VAL A 29 -9.77 18.27 -0.73
N LYS A 30 -10.65 17.39 -0.28
CA LYS A 30 -11.64 16.73 -1.16
C LYS A 30 -12.56 17.74 -1.87
N GLU A 31 -13.03 18.78 -1.16
CA GLU A 31 -13.89 19.83 -1.73
C GLU A 31 -13.17 20.66 -2.79
N HIS A 32 -11.90 21.03 -2.54
CA HIS A 32 -11.13 21.94 -3.39
C HIS A 32 -10.27 21.23 -4.46
N PHE A 33 -10.11 19.91 -4.36
CA PHE A 33 -9.27 19.14 -5.27
C PHE A 33 -9.82 19.11 -6.70
N ALA A 34 -11.13 18.93 -6.87
CA ALA A 34 -11.75 18.87 -8.19
C ALA A 34 -11.59 20.19 -8.97
N GLN A 35 -11.77 21.32 -8.28
CA GLN A 35 -11.62 22.66 -8.85
C GLN A 35 -10.19 22.94 -9.33
N ASN A 36 -9.20 22.48 -8.57
CA ASN A 36 -7.78 22.66 -8.92
C ASN A 36 -7.28 21.61 -9.93
N SER A 37 -7.94 20.46 -10.05
CA SER A 37 -7.58 19.42 -11.03
C SER A 37 -7.98 19.81 -12.45
N SER A 38 -9.05 20.60 -12.62
CA SER A 38 -9.46 21.16 -13.91
C SER A 38 -8.48 22.17 -14.50
N GLN A 39 -7.57 22.73 -13.67
CA GLN A 39 -6.58 23.72 -14.11
C GLN A 39 -5.31 23.09 -14.72
N GLY A 40 -5.21 21.75 -14.72
CA GLY A 40 -4.00 21.04 -15.14
C GLY A 40 -2.86 21.18 -14.12
N GLY A 41 -2.06 20.13 -13.95
CA GLY A 41 -0.95 20.10 -13.00
C GLY A 41 -0.81 18.76 -12.31
N SER A 42 0.32 18.56 -11.62
CA SER A 42 0.54 17.32 -10.87
C SER A 42 -0.32 17.30 -9.62
N ASN A 43 -0.95 16.15 -9.30
CA ASN A 43 -1.70 15.96 -8.05
C ASN A 43 -0.89 16.37 -6.80
N VAL A 44 0.43 16.18 -6.86
CA VAL A 44 1.35 16.58 -5.77
C VAL A 44 1.39 18.10 -5.60
N GLU A 45 1.39 18.85 -6.69
CA GLU A 45 1.42 20.32 -6.68
C GLU A 45 0.08 20.88 -6.19
N ILE A 46 -1.02 20.30 -6.65
CA ILE A 46 -2.37 20.65 -6.19
C ILE A 46 -2.48 20.48 -4.66
N VAL A 47 -2.09 19.31 -4.13
CA VAL A 47 -2.15 19.06 -2.68
C VAL A 47 -1.19 19.97 -1.90
N LYS A 48 -0.01 20.32 -2.44
CA LYS A 48 0.90 21.30 -1.82
C LYS A 48 0.26 22.68 -1.71
N LYS A 49 -0.39 23.16 -2.78
CA LYS A 49 -1.11 24.43 -2.81
C LYS A 49 -2.25 24.43 -1.79
N LEU A 50 -3.09 23.39 -1.80
CA LEU A 50 -4.20 23.24 -0.83
C LEU A 50 -3.69 23.15 0.61
N SER A 51 -2.54 22.53 0.86
CA SER A 51 -1.92 22.52 2.18
C SER A 51 -1.52 23.93 2.64
N ALA A 52 -0.98 24.76 1.75
CA ALA A 52 -0.66 26.15 2.05
C ALA A 52 -1.92 26.98 2.30
N ASP A 53 -2.97 26.79 1.50
CA ASP A 53 -4.24 27.49 1.66
C ASP A 53 -4.94 27.11 2.97
N TRP A 54 -4.95 25.82 3.33
CA TRP A 54 -5.43 25.35 4.63
C TRP A 54 -4.74 26.03 5.82
N LYS A 55 -3.42 26.26 5.73
CA LYS A 55 -2.68 26.95 6.79
C LYS A 55 -3.14 28.40 6.97
N LYS A 56 -3.47 29.09 5.87
CA LYS A 56 -3.96 30.48 5.86
C LYS A 56 -5.39 30.64 6.37
N LEU A 57 -6.19 29.58 6.40
CA LEU A 57 -7.56 29.65 6.91
C LEU A 57 -7.60 30.11 8.38
N SER A 58 -8.60 30.92 8.71
CA SER A 58 -8.87 31.38 10.07
C SER A 58 -9.29 30.22 10.98
N ALA A 59 -9.29 30.46 12.30
CA ALA A 59 -9.78 29.47 13.26
C ALA A 59 -11.26 29.14 13.03
N GLU A 60 -12.07 30.14 12.68
CA GLU A 60 -13.50 29.99 12.38
C GLU A 60 -13.73 29.09 11.16
N GLN A 61 -13.02 29.34 10.06
CA GLN A 61 -13.08 28.51 8.86
C GLN A 61 -12.64 27.07 9.14
N LYS A 62 -11.56 26.89 9.90
CA LYS A 62 -11.11 25.54 10.32
C LYS A 62 -12.14 24.84 11.21
N ASN A 63 -12.86 25.59 12.05
CA ASN A 63 -13.91 25.05 12.91
C ASN A 63 -15.11 24.54 12.10
N GLU A 64 -15.47 25.18 10.98
CA GLU A 64 -16.50 24.64 10.07
C GLU A 64 -16.14 23.24 9.56
N TYR A 65 -14.88 23.04 9.16
CA TYR A 65 -14.40 21.73 8.73
C TYR A 65 -14.32 20.71 9.87
N GLN A 66 -14.09 21.15 11.12
CA GLN A 66 -14.22 20.30 12.29
C GLN A 66 -15.66 19.84 12.50
N LYS A 67 -16.63 20.74 12.31
CA LYS A 67 -18.06 20.42 12.37
C LYS A 67 -18.43 19.41 11.29
N LYS A 68 -18.06 19.66 10.03
CA LYS A 68 -18.27 18.72 8.91
C LYS A 68 -17.66 17.34 9.18
N SER A 69 -16.49 17.28 9.81
CA SER A 69 -15.84 16.01 10.20
C SER A 69 -16.64 15.23 11.25
N LYS A 70 -17.22 15.92 12.23
CA LYS A 70 -18.11 15.31 13.24
C LYS A 70 -19.41 14.82 12.61
N GLU A 71 -20.07 15.67 11.84
CA GLU A 71 -21.32 15.35 11.12
C GLU A 71 -21.11 14.12 10.21
N TYR A 72 -20.03 14.08 9.43
CA TYR A 72 -19.68 12.91 8.60
C TYR A 72 -19.53 11.63 9.44
N ARG A 73 -18.90 11.71 10.60
CA ARG A 73 -18.72 10.55 11.48
C ARG A 73 -20.06 10.07 12.03
N GLU A 74 -20.91 10.97 12.47
CA GLU A 74 -22.24 10.66 12.98
C GLU A 74 -23.10 10.00 11.89
N GLU A 75 -23.08 10.54 10.68
CA GLU A 75 -23.74 9.97 9.51
C GLU A 75 -23.22 8.54 9.23
N LYS A 76 -21.90 8.33 9.17
CA LYS A 76 -21.34 6.99 8.92
C LYS A 76 -21.64 5.99 10.03
N ILE A 77 -21.67 6.43 11.29
CA ILE A 77 -22.09 5.57 12.39
C ILE A 77 -23.57 5.23 12.26
N SER A 78 -24.44 6.19 11.97
CA SER A 78 -25.87 5.95 11.78
C SER A 78 -26.13 4.99 10.62
N GLU A 79 -25.52 5.22 9.45
CA GLU A 79 -25.57 4.32 8.30
C GLU A 79 -25.15 2.90 8.67
N PHE A 80 -24.09 2.75 9.49
CA PHE A 80 -23.61 1.44 9.92
C PHE A 80 -24.60 0.75 10.87
N LEU A 81 -25.17 1.49 11.82
CA LEU A 81 -26.11 0.94 12.81
C LEU A 81 -27.45 0.53 12.19
N GLN A 82 -27.83 1.13 11.05
CA GLN A 82 -29.02 0.74 10.29
C GLN A 82 -28.85 -0.58 9.50
N LEU A 83 -27.64 -1.12 9.39
CA LEU A 83 -27.39 -2.40 8.73
C LEU A 83 -27.82 -3.57 9.60
N ASP A 84 -28.10 -4.71 8.97
CA ASP A 84 -28.32 -5.96 9.69
C ASP A 84 -27.06 -6.44 10.44
N ALA A 85 -27.26 -7.25 11.49
CA ALA A 85 -26.18 -7.71 12.35
C ALA A 85 -25.09 -8.49 11.61
N LYS A 86 -25.43 -9.26 10.57
CA LYS A 86 -24.47 -10.02 9.79
C LYS A 86 -23.58 -9.08 8.96
N THR A 87 -24.16 -8.09 8.30
CA THR A 87 -23.42 -7.07 7.55
C THR A 87 -22.54 -6.23 8.48
N GLN A 88 -23.03 -5.86 9.67
CA GLN A 88 -22.22 -5.16 10.67
C GLN A 88 -20.98 -5.98 11.05
N GLN A 89 -21.16 -7.27 11.35
CA GLN A 89 -20.06 -8.17 11.70
C GLN A 89 -19.03 -8.30 10.57
N LEU A 90 -19.48 -8.47 9.32
CA LEU A 90 -18.60 -8.53 8.15
C LEU A 90 -17.76 -7.26 8.00
N LYS A 91 -18.36 -6.08 8.12
CA LYS A 91 -17.65 -4.80 8.03
C LYS A 91 -16.65 -4.60 9.18
N ILE A 92 -16.96 -5.06 10.38
CA ILE A 92 -16.03 -5.04 11.52
C ILE A 92 -14.83 -5.94 11.25
N GLU A 93 -15.06 -7.15 10.75
CA GLU A 93 -13.98 -8.10 10.47
C GLU A 93 -13.09 -7.61 9.33
N GLU A 94 -13.68 -7.12 8.24
CA GLU A 94 -12.94 -6.50 7.13
C GLU A 94 -12.07 -5.31 7.62
N ALA A 95 -12.59 -4.49 8.54
CA ALA A 95 -11.81 -3.40 9.13
C ALA A 95 -10.63 -3.91 9.97
N LYS A 96 -10.79 -5.02 10.70
CA LYS A 96 -9.69 -5.66 11.44
C LYS A 96 -8.64 -6.23 10.48
N GLU A 97 -9.07 -6.96 9.45
CA GLU A 97 -8.17 -7.52 8.45
C GLU A 97 -7.36 -6.44 7.74
N LYS A 98 -8.02 -5.34 7.33
CA LYS A 98 -7.33 -4.17 6.75
C LYS A 98 -6.31 -3.57 7.69
N LYS A 99 -6.58 -3.54 9.01
CA LYS A 99 -5.62 -3.06 10.01
C LYS A 99 -4.42 -4.00 10.14
N VAL A 100 -4.66 -5.31 10.19
CA VAL A 100 -3.61 -6.34 10.24
C VAL A 100 -2.74 -6.29 8.99
N GLU A 101 -3.32 -6.22 7.79
CA GLU A 101 -2.55 -6.16 6.55
C GLU A 101 -1.73 -4.86 6.44
N LYS A 102 -2.27 -3.73 6.91
CA LYS A 102 -1.50 -2.48 7.00
C LYS A 102 -0.31 -2.61 7.95
N ALA A 103 -0.47 -3.27 9.09
CA ALA A 103 0.63 -3.53 10.02
C ALA A 103 1.70 -4.43 9.38
N LYS A 104 1.30 -5.56 8.78
CA LYS A 104 2.20 -6.46 8.02
C LYS A 104 2.94 -5.73 6.91
N ARG A 105 2.27 -4.83 6.18
CA ARG A 105 2.91 -4.02 5.13
C ARG A 105 3.97 -3.07 5.69
N ARG A 106 3.74 -2.47 6.86
CA ARG A 106 4.72 -1.62 7.55
C ARG A 106 5.93 -2.44 7.99
N GLU A 107 5.72 -3.56 8.66
CA GLU A 107 6.78 -4.47 9.08
C GLU A 107 7.65 -4.95 7.90
N ARG A 108 7.02 -5.37 6.78
CA ARG A 108 7.74 -5.74 5.55
C ARG A 108 8.57 -4.59 4.97
N LYS A 109 8.10 -3.34 5.11
CA LYS A 109 8.82 -2.16 4.63
C LYS A 109 10.01 -1.86 5.55
N GLU A 110 9.79 -1.82 6.86
CA GLU A 110 10.83 -1.58 7.87
C GLU A 110 11.96 -2.62 7.76
N LYS A 111 11.60 -3.90 7.66
CA LYS A 111 12.57 -4.98 7.43
C LYS A 111 13.39 -4.79 6.14
N ARG A 112 12.77 -4.29 5.07
CA ARG A 112 13.47 -4.00 3.81
C ARG A 112 14.42 -2.82 3.96
N GLU A 113 14.03 -1.79 4.71
CA GLU A 113 14.87 -0.63 5.00
C GLU A 113 16.05 -1.01 5.89
N GLU A 114 15.82 -1.86 6.90
CA GLU A 114 16.86 -2.44 7.75
C GLU A 114 17.86 -3.28 6.94
N TRP A 115 17.35 -4.18 6.08
CA TRP A 115 18.17 -4.97 5.15
C TRP A 115 19.00 -4.09 4.22
N LYS A 116 18.44 -2.97 3.75
CA LYS A 116 19.19 -2.02 2.93
C LYS A 116 20.27 -1.31 3.75
N ALA A 117 19.97 -0.93 4.99
CA ALA A 117 20.89 -0.22 5.87
C ALA A 117 22.07 -1.09 6.34
N ASN A 118 21.83 -2.38 6.60
CA ASN A 118 22.86 -3.31 7.06
C ASN A 118 23.58 -4.06 5.92
N GLY A 119 23.31 -3.69 4.67
CA GLY A 119 23.98 -4.26 3.50
C GLY A 119 23.58 -5.70 3.18
N HIS A 120 22.39 -6.16 3.61
CA HIS A 120 21.89 -7.50 3.28
C HIS A 120 21.83 -7.68 1.74
N PRO A 121 22.46 -8.73 1.19
CA PRO A 121 22.42 -9.00 -0.25
C PRO A 121 21.00 -9.12 -0.79
N GLN A 122 20.73 -8.56 -1.97
CA GLN A 122 19.42 -8.67 -2.61
C GLN A 122 19.30 -9.95 -3.43
N LEU A 123 18.10 -10.54 -3.44
CA LEU A 123 17.83 -11.73 -4.22
C LEU A 123 18.02 -11.41 -5.72
N PRO A 124 18.81 -12.21 -6.46
CA PRO A 124 19.07 -11.96 -7.86
C PRO A 124 17.83 -12.25 -8.73
N PRO A 125 17.73 -11.62 -9.92
CA PRO A 125 16.66 -11.93 -10.86
C PRO A 125 16.80 -13.35 -11.42
N ASN A 126 15.68 -14.02 -11.64
CA ASN A 126 15.66 -15.31 -12.34
C ASN A 126 15.82 -15.13 -13.85
N ALA A 127 16.00 -16.24 -14.58
CA ALA A 127 16.24 -16.23 -16.03
C ALA A 127 15.18 -15.44 -16.82
N TYR A 128 13.90 -15.63 -16.46
CA TYR A 128 12.78 -14.89 -17.05
C TYR A 128 12.89 -13.39 -16.80
N ALA A 129 13.15 -12.97 -15.56
CA ALA A 129 13.27 -11.56 -15.20
C ALA A 129 14.47 -10.89 -15.90
N ILE A 130 15.59 -11.61 -16.07
CA ILE A 130 16.74 -11.15 -16.86
C ILE A 130 16.32 -10.92 -18.32
N TYR A 131 15.66 -11.91 -18.94
CA TYR A 131 15.16 -11.77 -20.31
C TYR A 131 14.19 -10.60 -20.47
N ILE A 132 13.19 -10.47 -19.58
CA ILE A 132 12.22 -9.37 -19.66
C ILE A 132 12.91 -8.03 -19.52
N LYS A 133 13.90 -7.91 -18.62
CA LYS A 133 14.69 -6.69 -18.48
C LYS A 133 15.42 -6.35 -19.77
N GLU A 134 16.14 -7.31 -20.37
CA GLU A 134 16.83 -7.13 -21.66
C GLU A 134 15.84 -6.77 -22.79
N PHE A 135 14.69 -7.44 -22.85
CA PHE A 135 13.65 -7.19 -23.85
C PHE A 135 13.04 -5.79 -23.75
N VAL A 136 12.70 -5.35 -22.53
CA VAL A 136 12.16 -4.01 -22.27
C VAL A 136 13.21 -2.95 -22.57
N GLU A 137 14.47 -3.14 -22.15
CA GLU A 137 15.56 -2.21 -22.44
C GLU A 137 15.79 -2.05 -23.94
N ALA A 138 15.78 -3.15 -24.70
CA ALA A 138 15.92 -3.13 -26.16
C ALA A 138 14.77 -2.43 -26.89
N LYS A 139 13.60 -2.33 -26.26
CA LYS A 139 12.39 -1.74 -26.86
C LYS A 139 11.94 -0.44 -26.19
N LYS A 140 12.70 0.07 -25.21
CA LYS A 140 12.31 1.25 -24.41
C LYS A 140 12.09 2.51 -25.27
N SER A 141 12.78 2.62 -26.40
CA SER A 141 12.69 3.75 -27.33
C SER A 141 11.50 3.67 -28.30
N SER A 142 10.69 2.60 -28.28
CA SER A 142 9.59 2.42 -29.23
C SER A 142 8.34 3.25 -28.91
N GLY A 143 8.33 4.01 -27.81
CA GLY A 143 7.15 4.74 -27.33
C GLY A 143 6.05 3.85 -26.75
N THR A 144 6.24 2.52 -26.75
CA THR A 144 5.32 1.53 -26.20
C THR A 144 5.37 1.54 -24.67
N SER A 145 4.23 1.34 -24.01
CA SER A 145 4.18 1.24 -22.56
C SER A 145 5.04 0.09 -22.05
N VAL A 146 5.79 0.29 -20.95
CA VAL A 146 6.58 -0.76 -20.29
C VAL A 146 5.71 -1.97 -19.96
N VAL A 147 4.44 -1.76 -19.58
CA VAL A 147 3.50 -2.84 -19.26
C VAL A 147 3.22 -3.70 -20.49
N GLU A 148 3.03 -3.08 -21.65
CA GLU A 148 2.82 -3.78 -22.92
C GLU A 148 4.08 -4.50 -23.37
N LEU A 149 5.25 -3.87 -23.24
CA LEU A 149 6.54 -4.51 -23.54
C LEU A 149 6.77 -5.75 -22.68
N VAL A 150 6.49 -5.70 -21.38
CA VAL A 150 6.59 -6.87 -20.50
C VAL A 150 5.61 -7.96 -20.94
N LYS A 151 4.37 -7.61 -21.33
CA LYS A 151 3.38 -8.58 -21.81
C LYS A 151 3.83 -9.27 -23.10
N THR A 152 4.32 -8.51 -24.07
CA THR A 152 4.88 -9.05 -25.32
C THR A 152 6.12 -9.90 -25.04
N GLY A 153 7.02 -9.44 -24.17
CA GLY A 153 8.17 -10.22 -23.71
C GLY A 153 7.75 -11.55 -23.10
N ALA A 154 6.74 -11.56 -22.23
CA ALA A 154 6.24 -12.78 -21.61
C ALA A 154 5.74 -13.81 -22.64
N GLN A 155 5.02 -13.33 -23.66
CA GLN A 155 4.56 -14.17 -24.77
C GLN A 155 5.73 -14.73 -25.58
N ASN A 156 6.75 -13.90 -25.85
CA ASN A 156 7.95 -14.33 -26.56
C ASN A 156 8.73 -15.37 -25.76
N TRP A 157 8.91 -15.16 -24.45
CA TRP A 157 9.56 -16.12 -23.56
C TRP A 157 8.90 -17.51 -23.61
N ASN A 158 7.57 -17.56 -23.62
CA ASN A 158 6.85 -18.84 -23.70
C ASN A 158 7.06 -19.57 -25.04
N LYS A 159 7.33 -18.82 -26.12
CA LYS A 159 7.63 -19.37 -27.45
C LYS A 159 9.10 -19.72 -27.66
N MET A 160 10.00 -19.25 -26.80
CA MET A 160 11.42 -19.53 -26.90
C MET A 160 11.73 -21.00 -26.58
N THR A 161 12.68 -21.56 -27.33
CA THR A 161 13.20 -22.91 -27.11
C THR A 161 14.11 -22.96 -25.88
N ASP A 162 14.37 -24.16 -25.38
CA ASP A 162 15.24 -24.34 -24.21
C ASP A 162 16.68 -23.85 -24.48
N GLY A 163 17.20 -24.06 -25.69
CA GLY A 163 18.51 -23.52 -26.08
C GLY A 163 18.58 -21.98 -26.08
N GLN A 164 17.50 -21.30 -26.47
CA GLN A 164 17.42 -19.83 -26.37
C GLN A 164 17.31 -19.35 -24.92
N LYS A 165 16.64 -20.13 -24.06
CA LYS A 165 16.51 -19.85 -22.62
C LYS A 165 17.80 -20.16 -21.85
N GLU A 166 18.64 -21.06 -22.35
CA GLU A 166 19.85 -21.55 -21.70
C GLU A 166 20.81 -20.41 -21.32
N LYS A 167 20.99 -19.41 -22.20
CA LYS A 167 21.81 -18.22 -21.90
C LYS A 167 21.33 -17.52 -20.61
N TYR A 168 20.03 -17.31 -20.48
CA TYR A 168 19.43 -16.65 -19.32
C TYR A 168 19.45 -17.53 -18.07
N GLN A 169 19.29 -18.85 -18.24
CA GLN A 169 19.40 -19.81 -17.15
C GLN A 169 20.81 -19.85 -16.59
N LYS A 170 21.84 -19.90 -17.44
CA LYS A 170 23.25 -19.81 -17.04
C LYS A 170 23.54 -18.50 -16.30
N HIS A 171 23.11 -17.38 -16.86
CA HIS A 171 23.25 -16.07 -16.21
C HIS A 171 22.59 -16.04 -14.83
N ALA A 172 21.34 -16.49 -14.72
CA ALA A 172 20.62 -16.54 -13.45
C ALA A 172 21.31 -17.45 -12.42
N LYS A 173 21.86 -18.58 -12.87
CA LYS A 173 22.62 -19.51 -12.02
C LYS A 173 23.86 -18.84 -11.44
N THR A 174 24.66 -18.18 -12.27
CA THR A 174 25.86 -17.45 -11.83
C THR A 174 25.52 -16.36 -10.80
N LEU A 175 24.48 -15.54 -11.08
CA LEU A 175 24.04 -14.53 -10.12
C LEU A 175 23.54 -15.13 -8.80
N ASN A 176 22.90 -16.30 -8.86
CA ASN A 176 22.44 -17.00 -7.66
C ASN A 176 23.60 -17.54 -6.82
N GLU A 177 24.64 -18.11 -7.46
CA GLU A 177 25.86 -18.54 -6.80
C GLU A 177 26.58 -17.37 -6.12
N GLU A 178 26.74 -16.24 -6.82
CA GLU A 178 27.30 -15.01 -6.24
C GLU A 178 26.48 -14.50 -5.05
N TYR A 179 25.15 -14.53 -5.16
CA TYR A 179 24.25 -14.12 -4.09
C TYR A 179 24.44 -14.99 -2.84
N HIS A 180 24.52 -16.31 -2.99
CA HIS A 180 24.72 -17.22 -1.87
C HIS A 180 26.08 -16.99 -1.19
N SER A 181 27.14 -16.72 -1.97
CA SER A 181 28.45 -16.35 -1.44
C SER A 181 28.40 -15.04 -0.64
N LYS A 182 27.83 -13.97 -1.23
CA LYS A 182 27.64 -12.67 -0.55
C LYS A 182 26.78 -12.79 0.70
N LEU A 183 25.74 -13.63 0.67
CA LEU A 183 24.86 -13.87 1.82
C LEU A 183 25.57 -14.61 2.94
N ALA A 184 26.42 -15.58 2.63
CA ALA A 184 27.24 -16.27 3.63
C ALA A 184 28.21 -15.29 4.32
N GLN A 185 28.94 -14.49 3.53
CA GLN A 185 29.83 -13.44 4.06
C GLN A 185 29.07 -12.45 4.94
N TRP A 186 27.92 -11.95 4.46
CA TRP A 186 27.08 -11.04 5.24
C TRP A 186 26.66 -11.66 6.58
N LYS A 187 26.19 -12.92 6.58
CA LYS A 187 25.79 -13.61 7.82
C LYS A 187 26.93 -13.70 8.83
N GLU A 188 28.16 -13.97 8.40
CA GLU A 188 29.31 -13.98 9.30
C GLU A 188 29.60 -12.59 9.87
N THR A 189 29.59 -11.53 9.03
CA THR A 189 29.77 -10.15 9.53
C THR A 189 28.69 -9.71 10.53
N GLN A 190 27.48 -10.28 10.46
CA GLN A 190 26.43 -10.00 11.44
C GLN A 190 26.62 -10.77 12.75
N LYS A 191 27.29 -11.93 12.73
CA LYS A 191 27.64 -12.67 13.97
C LYS A 191 28.75 -11.96 14.73
N GLU A 192 29.77 -11.46 14.03
CA GLU A 192 30.90 -10.76 14.65
C GLU A 192 30.51 -9.42 15.29
N LYS A 193 29.41 -8.80 14.82
CA LYS A 193 28.88 -7.54 15.36
C LYS A 193 27.92 -7.72 16.53
N LYS A 194 27.53 -8.95 16.85
CA LYS A 194 26.67 -9.27 18.00
C LYS A 194 27.52 -9.61 19.22
#